data_AF-A0A818I2F7-F1
#
_entry.id   AF-A0A818I2F7-F1
#
_cell.length_a   1.000
_cell.length_b   1.000
_cell.length_c   1.000
_cell.angle_alpha   90.00
_cell.angle_beta   90.00
_cell.angle_gamma   90.00
#
_symmetry.space_group_name_H-M   'P 1'
#
loop_
_entity.id
_entity.type
_entity.pdbx_description
1 polymer ?
#
loop_
_entity_poly.entity_id
_entity_poly.type
_entity_poly.pdbx_seq_one_letter_code
_entity_poly.pdbx_strand_id
1 'polypeptide(L)'
;MGIATCYPCAKYLLLVLNLFFWISGLALIALGIYFLLRPEVQNIIHLFNFITLLLSCIEILACLLILSGIIIFLIGLFGYCGAQQESRTCLILYIVLVTCVLLAELALFIFIAMYHEQGQVLIKQHLVSQVKKYNHMYPSQYEKAVDYVQSKIE
;
A
#
# COMPACT_ATOMS: atom_id res chain seq x y z
N MET A 1 -23.01 -33.33 -22.35
CA MET A 1 -23.48 -31.94 -22.18
C MET A 1 -23.24 -31.54 -20.73
N GLY A 2 -22.12 -30.89 -20.41
CA GLY A 2 -21.77 -30.58 -19.01
C GLY A 2 -20.85 -29.37 -18.80
N ILE A 3 -20.50 -28.66 -19.88
CA ILE A 3 -19.52 -27.55 -19.87
C ILE A 3 -20.16 -26.16 -20.01
N ALA A 4 -21.50 -26.08 -20.14
CA ALA A 4 -22.19 -24.82 -20.47
C ALA A 4 -22.62 -23.98 -19.25
N THR A 5 -22.59 -24.51 -18.02
CA THR A 5 -23.10 -23.80 -16.82
C THR A 5 -22.03 -23.14 -15.95
N CYS A 6 -20.74 -23.50 -16.08
CA CYS A 6 -19.66 -22.93 -15.25
C CYS A 6 -19.08 -21.61 -15.82
N TYR A 7 -19.08 -21.47 -17.14
CA TYR A 7 -18.57 -20.28 -17.84
C TYR A 7 -19.25 -18.95 -17.42
N PRO A 8 -20.59 -18.86 -17.32
CA PRO A 8 -21.24 -17.62 -16.88
C PRO A 8 -20.92 -17.26 -15.42
N CYS A 9 -20.81 -18.25 -14.54
CA CYS A 9 -20.44 -18.02 -13.13
C CYS A 9 -19.02 -17.47 -12.99
N ALA A 10 -18.06 -18.06 -13.71
CA ALA A 10 -16.69 -17.56 -13.72
C ALA A 10 -16.58 -16.15 -14.32
N LYS A 11 -17.33 -15.86 -15.39
CA LYS A 11 -17.39 -14.53 -16.01
C LYS A 11 -17.97 -13.49 -15.04
N TYR A 12 -19.05 -13.82 -14.34
CA TYR A 12 -19.69 -12.93 -13.37
C TYR A 12 -18.80 -12.69 -12.14
N LEU A 13 -18.16 -13.75 -11.62
CA LEU A 13 -17.20 -13.65 -10.53
C LEU A 13 -16.03 -12.73 -10.90
N LEU A 14 -15.46 -12.90 -12.10
CA LEU A 14 -14.37 -12.09 -12.61
C LEU A 14 -14.79 -10.62 -12.79
N LEU A 15 -16.02 -10.36 -13.24
CA LEU A 15 -16.57 -9.01 -13.35
C LEU A 15 -16.68 -8.33 -11.98
N VAL A 16 -17.28 -9.02 -10.99
CA VAL A 16 -17.51 -8.49 -9.64
C VAL A 16 -16.18 -8.23 -8.91
N LEU A 17 -15.22 -9.16 -9.02
CA LEU A 17 -13.89 -8.99 -8.41
C LEU A 17 -13.12 -7.82 -9.03
N ASN A 18 -13.14 -7.66 -10.36
CA ASN A 18 -12.49 -6.51 -11.00
C ASN A 18 -13.16 -5.18 -10.66
N LEU A 19 -14.49 -5.16 -10.47
CA LEU A 19 -15.20 -3.98 -9.99
C LEU A 19 -14.80 -3.62 -8.54
N PHE A 20 -14.62 -4.63 -7.69
CA PHE A 20 -14.14 -4.42 -6.33
C PHE A 20 -12.71 -3.87 -6.31
N PHE A 21 -11.80 -4.39 -7.14
CA PHE A 21 -10.45 -3.85 -7.31
C PHE A 21 -10.46 -2.42 -7.85
N TRP A 22 -11.34 -2.12 -8.80
CA TRP A 22 -11.48 -0.77 -9.32
C TRP A 22 -11.88 0.25 -8.23
N ILE A 23 -12.88 -0.09 -7.41
CA ILE A 23 -13.33 0.75 -6.29
C ILE A 23 -12.24 0.84 -5.21
N SER A 24 -11.57 -0.27 -4.89
CA SER A 24 -10.52 -0.26 -3.86
C SER A 24 -9.30 0.55 -4.29
N GLY A 25 -8.91 0.51 -5.58
CA GLY A 25 -7.86 1.36 -6.13
C GLY A 25 -8.18 2.84 -5.99
N LEU A 26 -9.41 3.25 -6.32
CA LEU A 26 -9.92 4.60 -6.09
C LEU A 26 -9.84 5.01 -4.60
N ALA A 27 -10.24 4.12 -3.70
CA ALA A 27 -10.18 4.36 -2.26
C ALA A 27 -8.74 4.53 -1.76
N LEU A 28 -7.80 3.71 -2.25
CA LEU A 28 -6.37 3.81 -1.89
C LEU A 28 -5.74 5.11 -2.39
N ILE A 29 -6.07 5.54 -3.61
CA ILE A 29 -5.62 6.83 -4.15
C ILE A 29 -6.17 7.97 -3.30
N ALA A 30 -7.47 7.96 -3.00
CA ALA A 30 -8.11 8.99 -2.18
C ALA A 30 -7.48 9.04 -0.77
N LEU A 31 -7.20 7.88 -0.17
CA LEU A 31 -6.56 7.78 1.13
C LEU A 31 -5.11 8.30 1.09
N GLY A 32 -4.35 7.94 0.07
CA GLY A 32 -2.98 8.44 -0.11
C GLY A 32 -2.92 9.95 -0.30
N ILE A 33 -3.82 10.52 -1.12
CA ILE A 33 -3.96 11.98 -1.27
C ILE A 33 -4.37 12.62 0.07
N TYR A 34 -5.31 12.01 0.80
CA TYR A 34 -5.73 12.48 2.11
C TYR A 34 -4.58 12.56 3.12
N PHE A 35 -3.71 11.55 3.14
CA PHE A 35 -2.49 11.57 3.97
C PHE A 35 -1.49 12.62 3.52
N LEU A 36 -1.38 12.90 2.23
CA LEU A 36 -0.48 13.93 1.68
C LEU A 36 -0.95 15.35 1.99
N LEU A 37 -2.27 15.57 2.07
CA LEU A 37 -2.89 16.88 2.31
C LEU A 37 -3.08 17.21 3.80
N ARG A 38 -2.64 16.35 4.72
CA ARG A 38 -2.70 16.63 6.17
C ARG A 38 -1.84 17.85 6.52
N PRO A 39 -2.39 18.89 7.20
CA PRO A 39 -1.68 20.14 7.48
C PRO A 39 -0.48 19.98 8.43
N GLU A 40 -0.42 18.90 9.20
CA GLU A 40 0.75 18.52 10.01
C GLU A 40 1.98 18.22 9.15
N VAL A 41 1.79 17.74 7.92
CA VAL A 41 2.87 17.47 6.96
C VAL A 41 3.31 18.78 6.29
N GLN A 42 2.39 19.68 5.97
CA GLN A 42 2.68 20.92 5.23
C GLN A 42 3.35 22.02 6.08
N ASN A 43 2.97 22.16 7.37
CA ASN A 43 3.51 23.21 8.24
C ASN A 43 4.92 22.91 8.80
N ILE A 44 5.38 21.66 8.69
CA ILE A 44 6.66 21.19 9.26
C ILE A 44 7.80 21.15 8.24
N ILE A 45 7.49 21.13 6.94
CA ILE A 45 8.48 21.11 5.83
C ILE A 45 9.38 22.35 5.85
N HIS A 46 8.88 23.48 6.35
CA HIS A 46 9.63 24.74 6.37
C HIS A 46 10.50 24.96 7.62
N LEU A 47 10.34 24.18 8.71
CA LEU A 47 10.89 24.59 10.00
C LEU A 47 11.92 23.66 10.65
N PHE A 48 12.02 22.36 10.34
CA PHE A 48 12.86 21.48 11.18
C PHE A 48 13.60 20.35 10.44
N ASN A 49 14.92 20.46 10.41
CA ASN A 49 15.92 19.50 9.90
C ASN A 49 16.02 18.19 10.74
N PHE A 50 15.02 17.92 11.59
CA PHE A 50 15.03 16.86 12.59
C PHE A 50 13.74 16.00 12.54
N ILE A 51 12.62 16.56 12.08
CA ILE A 51 11.33 15.87 11.90
C ILE A 51 11.23 15.23 10.50
N THR A 52 12.21 15.48 9.63
CA THR A 52 12.26 15.04 8.23
C THR A 52 12.07 13.54 8.04
N LEU A 53 12.51 12.72 8.99
CA LEU A 53 12.63 11.27 8.76
C LEU A 53 11.31 10.51 8.99
N LEU A 54 10.58 10.81 10.07
CA LEU A 54 9.23 10.26 10.29
C LEU A 54 8.25 10.84 9.25
N LEU A 55 8.39 12.12 8.92
CA LEU A 55 7.61 12.79 7.89
C LEU A 55 7.88 12.19 6.50
N SER A 56 9.15 11.91 6.17
CA SER A 56 9.52 11.18 4.96
C SER A 56 8.95 9.77 4.94
N CYS A 57 8.91 9.05 6.06
CA CYS A 57 8.29 7.72 6.08
C CYS A 57 6.78 7.78 5.76
N ILE A 58 6.05 8.76 6.32
CA ILE A 58 4.62 8.96 6.05
C ILE A 58 4.40 9.40 4.60
N GLU A 59 5.25 10.29 4.08
CA GLU A 59 5.20 10.74 2.69
C GLU A 59 5.50 9.60 1.70
N ILE A 60 6.55 8.82 1.96
CA ILE A 60 6.90 7.62 1.18
C ILE A 60 5.74 6.63 1.22
N LEU A 61 5.15 6.40 2.40
CA LEU A 61 4.02 5.48 2.54
C LEU A 61 2.78 5.98 1.78
N ALA A 62 2.48 7.28 1.84
CA ALA A 62 1.39 7.90 1.09
C ALA A 62 1.62 7.82 -0.43
N CYS A 63 2.85 8.08 -0.89
CA CYS A 63 3.23 7.90 -2.29
C CYS A 63 3.10 6.44 -2.75
N LEU A 64 3.51 5.46 -1.93
CA LEU A 64 3.34 4.04 -2.22
C LEU A 64 1.86 3.62 -2.25
N LEU A 65 1.04 4.18 -1.36
CA LEU A 65 -0.42 4.02 -1.36
C LEU A 65 -1.06 4.55 -2.65
N ILE A 66 -0.63 5.73 -3.11
CA ILE A 66 -1.13 6.30 -4.38
C ILE A 66 -0.67 5.45 -5.56
N LEU A 67 0.62 5.10 -5.62
CA LEU A 67 1.19 4.32 -6.73
C LEU A 67 0.54 2.95 -6.85
N SER A 68 0.41 2.22 -5.73
CA SER A 68 -0.29 0.93 -5.70
C SER A 68 -1.77 1.08 -6.04
N GLY A 69 -2.44 2.12 -5.54
CA GLY A 69 -3.83 2.42 -5.87
C GLY A 69 -4.06 2.66 -7.37
N ILE A 70 -3.16 3.38 -8.05
CA ILE A 70 -3.21 3.58 -9.51
C ILE A 70 -3.08 2.25 -10.26
N ILE A 71 -2.13 1.40 -9.85
CA ILE A 71 -1.94 0.08 -10.48
C ILE A 71 -3.19 -0.78 -10.33
N ILE A 72 -3.73 -0.86 -9.11
CA ILE A 72 -4.95 -1.63 -8.80
C ILE A 72 -6.17 -1.08 -9.56
N PHE A 73 -6.30 0.25 -9.63
CA PHE A 73 -7.35 0.91 -10.41
C PHE A 73 -7.27 0.56 -11.90
N LEU A 74 -6.08 0.61 -12.50
CA LEU A 74 -5.88 0.26 -13.91
C LEU A 74 -6.19 -1.21 -14.19
N ILE A 75 -5.74 -2.12 -13.31
CA ILE A 75 -6.05 -3.56 -13.42
C ILE A 75 -7.56 -3.78 -13.36
N GLY A 76 -8.26 -3.15 -12.41
CA GLY A 76 -9.71 -3.23 -12.28
C GLY A 76 -10.45 -2.65 -13.49
N LEU A 77 -9.99 -1.52 -14.03
CA LEU A 77 -10.58 -0.87 -15.20
C LEU A 77 -10.41 -1.71 -16.46
N PHE A 78 -9.21 -2.24 -16.71
CA PHE A 78 -8.96 -3.16 -17.83
C PHE A 78 -9.68 -4.51 -17.65
N GLY A 79 -9.85 -4.99 -16.41
CA GLY A 79 -10.61 -6.20 -16.10
C GLY A 79 -12.12 -6.02 -16.37
N TYR A 80 -12.69 -4.88 -15.99
CA TYR A 80 -14.09 -4.55 -16.29
C TYR A 80 -14.32 -4.35 -17.81
N CYS A 81 -13.48 -3.54 -18.47
CA CYS A 81 -13.54 -3.32 -19.91
C CYS A 81 -13.34 -4.63 -20.70
N GLY A 82 -12.40 -5.48 -20.28
CA GLY A 82 -12.11 -6.76 -20.92
C GLY A 82 -13.17 -7.83 -20.70
N ALA A 83 -13.95 -7.73 -19.62
CA ALA A 83 -15.11 -8.59 -19.39
C ALA A 83 -16.37 -8.14 -20.17
N GLN A 84 -16.53 -6.83 -20.38
CA GLN A 84 -17.65 -6.25 -21.13
C GLN A 84 -17.47 -6.30 -22.64
N GLN A 85 -16.25 -6.07 -23.15
CA GLN A 85 -15.95 -6.29 -24.56
C GLN A 85 -15.68 -7.79 -24.75
N GLU A 86 -16.56 -8.50 -25.47
CA GLU A 86 -16.30 -9.87 -25.98
C GLU A 86 -15.13 -9.93 -27.00
N SER A 87 -14.26 -8.91 -26.99
CA SER A 87 -13.02 -8.85 -27.75
C SER A 87 -11.96 -9.72 -27.07
N ARG A 88 -11.57 -10.79 -27.76
CA ARG A 88 -10.49 -11.70 -27.34
C ARG A 88 -9.20 -10.95 -26.99
N THR A 89 -8.90 -9.86 -27.68
CA THR A 89 -7.69 -9.05 -27.46
C THR A 89 -7.66 -8.38 -26.09
N CYS A 90 -8.81 -7.91 -25.59
CA CYS A 90 -8.92 -7.24 -24.30
C CYS A 90 -8.76 -8.24 -23.13
N LEU A 91 -9.32 -9.43 -23.28
CA LEU A 91 -9.15 -10.53 -22.33
C LEU A 91 -7.70 -11.05 -22.30
N ILE A 92 -7.04 -11.16 -23.45
CA ILE A 92 -5.61 -11.54 -23.53
C ILE A 92 -4.75 -10.48 -22.83
N LEU A 93 -5.02 -9.19 -23.06
CA LEU A 93 -4.28 -8.11 -22.39
C LEU A 93 -4.44 -8.18 -20.87
N TYR A 94 -5.65 -8.45 -20.37
CA TYR A 94 -5.91 -8.64 -18.94
C TYR A 94 -5.10 -9.82 -18.36
N ILE A 95 -5.11 -10.97 -19.03
CA ILE A 95 -4.35 -12.14 -18.59
C ILE A 95 -2.85 -11.85 -18.56
N VAL A 96 -2.32 -11.17 -19.59
CA VAL A 96 -0.89 -10.78 -19.65
C VAL A 96 -0.55 -9.81 -18.52
N LEU A 97 -1.36 -8.79 -18.29
CA LEU A 97 -1.16 -7.82 -17.20
C LEU A 97 -1.14 -8.51 -15.83
N VAL A 98 -2.13 -9.35 -15.54
CA VAL A 98 -2.20 -10.09 -14.28
C VAL A 98 -1.01 -11.04 -14.14
N THR A 99 -0.60 -11.72 -15.21
CA THR A 99 0.56 -12.60 -15.19
C THR A 99 1.85 -11.83 -14.91
N CYS A 100 2.05 -10.67 -15.54
CA CYS A 100 3.19 -9.80 -15.28
C CYS A 100 3.22 -9.32 -13.82
N VAL A 101 2.07 -8.95 -13.25
CA VAL A 101 1.96 -8.56 -11.83
C VAL A 101 2.33 -9.72 -10.91
N LEU A 102 1.83 -10.93 -11.18
CA LEU A 102 2.18 -12.13 -10.39
C LEU A 102 3.69 -12.43 -10.42
N LEU A 103 4.33 -12.30 -11.57
CA LEU A 103 5.78 -12.48 -11.68
C LEU A 103 6.54 -11.39 -10.91
N ALA A 104 6.08 -10.14 -10.96
CA ALA A 104 6.66 -9.05 -10.20
C ALA A 104 6.47 -9.24 -8.68
N GLU A 105 5.29 -9.66 -8.23
CA GLU A 105 5.02 -9.97 -6.82
C GLU A 105 5.88 -11.13 -6.33
N LEU A 106 6.06 -12.19 -7.14
CA LEU A 106 6.93 -13.30 -6.79
C LEU A 106 8.39 -12.83 -6.65
N ALA A 107 8.87 -12.00 -7.57
CA ALA A 107 10.22 -11.44 -7.51
C ALA A 107 10.40 -10.54 -6.26
N LEU A 108 9.42 -9.68 -5.96
CA LEU A 108 9.41 -8.85 -4.76
C LEU A 108 9.39 -9.69 -3.49
N PHE A 109 8.57 -10.74 -3.44
CA PHE A 109 8.48 -11.64 -2.31
C PHE A 109 9.83 -12.33 -2.03
N ILE A 110 10.47 -12.87 -3.07
CA ILE A 110 11.80 -13.49 -2.96
C ILE A 110 12.83 -12.44 -2.51
N PHE A 111 12.79 -11.24 -3.08
CA PHE A 111 13.69 -10.15 -2.69
C PHE A 111 13.54 -9.80 -1.21
N ILE A 112 12.30 -9.58 -0.74
CA ILE A 112 12.02 -9.28 0.67
C ILE A 112 12.48 -10.42 1.57
N ALA A 113 12.23 -11.68 1.18
CA ALA A 113 12.65 -12.85 1.96
C ALA A 113 14.18 -12.94 2.11
N MET A 114 14.93 -12.62 1.06
CA MET A 114 16.40 -12.62 1.10
C MET A 114 16.98 -11.48 1.95
N TYR A 115 16.39 -10.29 1.89
CA TYR A 115 16.89 -9.10 2.57
C TYR A 115 16.21 -8.81 3.92
N HIS A 116 15.34 -9.72 4.39
CA HIS A 116 14.54 -9.54 5.60
C HIS A 116 15.41 -9.18 6.83
N GLU A 117 16.52 -9.88 7.03
CA GLU A 117 17.45 -9.65 8.15
C GLU A 117 18.08 -8.24 8.10
N GLN A 118 18.52 -7.81 6.92
CA GLN A 118 19.14 -6.49 6.73
C GLN A 118 18.08 -5.37 6.87
N GLY A 119 16.87 -5.61 6.37
CA GLY A 119 15.73 -4.71 6.53
C GLY A 119 15.36 -4.52 8.00
N GLN A 120 15.31 -5.60 8.80
CA GLN A 120 15.01 -5.50 10.22
C GLN A 120 16.05 -4.69 11.00
N VAL A 121 17.34 -4.87 10.70
CA VAL A 121 18.41 -4.10 11.35
C VAL A 121 18.28 -2.62 10.99
N LEU A 122 18.05 -2.30 9.72
CA LEU A 122 17.90 -0.92 9.26
C LEU A 122 16.68 -0.24 9.90
N ILE A 123 15.53 -0.92 9.93
CA ILE A 123 14.29 -0.42 10.53
C ILE A 123 14.46 -0.24 12.04
N LYS A 124 15.07 -1.20 12.75
CA LYS A 124 15.32 -1.09 14.19
C LYS A 124 16.24 0.07 14.52
N GLN A 125 17.34 0.24 13.77
CA GLN A 125 18.25 1.37 13.96
C GLN A 125 17.55 2.71 13.69
N HIS A 126 16.72 2.77 12.65
CA HIS A 126 15.90 3.94 12.36
C HIS A 126 14.93 4.24 13.50
N LEU A 127 14.14 3.26 13.96
CA LEU A 127 13.17 3.43 15.03
C LEU A 127 13.84 3.84 16.34
N VAL A 128 14.92 3.17 16.75
CA VAL A 128 15.68 3.53 17.96
C VAL A 128 16.23 4.95 17.86
N SER A 129 16.71 5.35 16.68
CA SER A 129 17.16 6.73 16.47
C SER A 129 16.01 7.72 16.62
N GLN A 130 14.83 7.46 16.06
CA GLN A 130 13.65 8.35 16.17
C GLN A 130 13.12 8.42 17.61
N VAL A 131 13.12 7.31 18.34
CA VAL A 131 12.66 7.27 19.73
C VAL A 131 13.59 8.05 20.64
N LYS A 132 14.92 7.87 20.52
CA LYS A 132 15.91 8.65 21.29
C LYS A 132 15.78 10.15 21.02
N LYS A 133 15.56 10.47 19.75
CA LYS A 133 15.39 11.82 19.22
C LYS A 133 14.17 12.53 19.81
N TYR A 134 13.05 11.80 19.91
CA TYR A 134 11.82 12.29 20.51
C TYR A 134 11.92 12.43 22.04
N ASN A 135 12.55 11.46 22.72
CA ASN A 135 12.79 11.51 24.18
C ASN A 135 13.58 12.76 24.59
N HIS A 136 14.59 13.15 23.80
CA HIS A 136 15.40 14.32 24.11
C HIS A 136 14.67 15.65 23.88
N MET A 137 13.67 15.69 22.99
CA MET A 137 12.94 16.91 22.64
C MET A 137 11.70 17.10 23.53
N TYR A 138 11.04 16.02 23.96
CA TYR A 138 9.82 16.04 24.77
C TYR A 138 9.84 14.95 25.87
N PRO A 139 10.71 15.08 26.89
CA PRO A 139 10.90 14.02 27.90
C PRO A 139 9.62 13.72 28.69
N SER A 140 8.83 14.74 29.04
CA SER A 140 7.61 14.59 29.84
C SER A 140 6.43 13.96 29.10
N GLN A 141 6.41 14.00 27.77
CA GLN A 141 5.39 13.32 26.95
C GLN A 141 5.80 11.89 26.62
N TYR A 142 7.11 11.65 26.44
CA TYR A 142 7.66 10.32 26.24
C TYR A 142 7.37 9.40 27.42
N GLU A 143 7.65 9.85 28.65
CA GLU A 143 7.43 9.08 29.88
C GLU A 143 5.96 8.64 30.03
N LYS A 144 5.02 9.56 29.79
CA LYS A 144 3.57 9.26 29.82
C LYS A 144 3.13 8.25 28.76
N ALA A 145 3.71 8.31 27.56
CA ALA A 145 3.38 7.38 26.49
C ALA A 145 3.91 5.97 26.80
N VAL A 146 5.10 5.87 27.38
CA VAL A 146 5.69 4.60 27.84
C VAL A 146 4.85 4.02 28.98
N ASP A 147 4.53 4.82 29.99
CA ASP A 147 3.70 4.40 31.13
C ASP A 147 2.32 3.91 30.70
N TYR A 148 1.69 4.59 29.73
CA TYR A 148 0.41 4.17 29.18
C TYR A 148 0.48 2.79 28.50
N VAL A 149 1.52 2.55 27.70
CA VAL A 149 1.73 1.26 27.04
C VAL A 149 2.05 0.17 28.06
N GLN A 150 2.91 0.45 29.04
CA GLN A 150 3.24 -0.49 30.12
C GLN A 150 1.99 -0.92 30.90
N SER A 151 1.11 0.05 31.23
CA SER A 151 -0.14 -0.21 31.97
C SER A 151 -1.21 -1.02 31.22
N LYS A 152 -1.05 -1.18 29.90
CA LYS A 152 -1.93 -1.97 29.03
C LYS A 152 -1.40 -3.38 28.77
N ILE A 153 -0.11 -3.60 29.02
CA ILE A 153 0.60 -4.85 28.79
C ILE A 153 0.66 -5.69 30.07
N GLU A 154 0.69 -5.05 31.26
CA GLU A 154 0.33 -5.68 32.54
C GLU A 154 -1.19 -5.82 32.70
#